data_AF-A0A7W6E5S7-F1
#
_entry.id   AF-A0A7W6E5S7-F1
#
_cell.length_a   1.000
_cell.length_b   1.000
_cell.length_c   1.000
_cell.angle_alpha   90.00
_cell.angle_beta   90.00
_cell.angle_gamma   90.00
#
_symmetry.space_group_name_H-M   'P 1'
#
loop_
_entity.id
_entity.type
_entity.pdbx_description
1 polymer ?
#
loop_
_entity_poly.entity_id
_entity_poly.type
_entity_poly.pdbx_seq_one_letter_code
_entity_poly.pdbx_strand_id
1 'polypeptide(L)'
;MSNVIVFRHVASRGAPRSTEALSEQVVQLEPYRVLRDFAGQWQAYLHAHFDCINDAALAFGVTERAARRWWDGAGPRGAFVAIALRLHPESAPAFLLADVPAQAVAA
;
A
#
# COMPACT_ATOMS: atom_id res chain seq x y z
N MET A 1 -24.30 1.53 7.24
CA MET A 1 -23.48 2.51 7.98
C MET A 1 -22.05 2.35 7.48
N SER A 2 -21.64 3.17 6.50
CA SER A 2 -20.29 3.12 5.93
C SER A 2 -19.32 3.86 6.85
N ASN A 3 -18.19 3.22 7.17
CA ASN A 3 -17.18 3.74 8.09
C ASN A 3 -16.07 4.35 7.22
N VAL A 4 -16.04 5.67 7.05
CA VAL A 4 -15.06 6.36 6.17
C VAL A 4 -13.93 6.93 7.04
N ILE A 5 -12.67 6.69 6.66
CA ILE A 5 -11.49 7.26 7.35
C ILE A 5 -10.99 8.45 6.54
N VAL A 6 -10.88 9.62 7.18
CA VAL A 6 -10.46 10.88 6.55
C VAL A 6 -9.02 11.22 6.97
N PHE A 7 -8.10 11.31 6.01
CA PHE A 7 -6.75 11.82 6.24
C PHE A 7 -6.58 13.22 5.65
N ARG A 8 -6.12 14.17 6.47
CA ARG A 8 -5.85 15.55 6.08
C ARG A 8 -4.39 15.72 5.68
N HIS A 9 -4.10 15.95 4.40
CA HIS A 9 -2.75 16.30 3.96
C HIS A 9 -2.56 17.82 4.02
N VAL A 10 -1.69 18.29 4.92
CA VAL A 10 -1.33 19.72 5.03
C VAL A 10 -0.04 19.97 4.23
N ALA A 11 -0.19 20.42 2.99
CA ALA A 11 0.90 21.06 2.28
C ALA A 11 1.13 22.47 2.88
N SER A 12 2.31 22.74 3.43
CA SER A 12 2.66 24.09 3.89
C SER A 12 4.05 24.51 3.41
N ARG A 13 4.08 25.33 2.35
CA ARG A 13 4.63 26.70 2.36
C ARG A 13 4.69 27.29 0.95
N GLY A 14 3.98 28.40 0.75
CA GLY A 14 4.11 29.28 -0.42
C GLY A 14 2.75 29.83 -0.85
N ALA A 15 2.38 31.02 -0.37
CA ALA A 15 1.13 31.65 -0.75
C ALA A 15 1.14 32.07 -2.23
N PRO A 16 0.02 31.88 -2.94
CA PRO A 16 -0.53 32.99 -3.70
C PRO A 16 -2.00 33.29 -3.32
N ARG A 17 -2.32 34.58 -3.41
CA ARG A 17 -3.66 35.16 -3.32
C ARG A 17 -4.53 34.59 -4.44
N SER A 18 -5.64 33.93 -4.09
CA SER A 18 -6.91 33.83 -4.83
C SER A 18 -7.73 32.67 -4.22
N THR A 19 -8.95 33.00 -3.80
CA THR A 19 -9.76 32.27 -2.82
C THR A 19 -10.55 31.06 -3.37
N GLU A 20 -10.22 30.50 -4.55
CA GLU A 20 -11.16 29.60 -5.25
C GLU A 20 -10.61 28.29 -5.83
N ALA A 21 -9.34 27.92 -5.61
CA ALA A 21 -8.78 26.68 -6.21
C ALA A 21 -8.00 25.78 -5.24
N LEU A 22 -8.30 25.85 -3.93
CA LEU A 22 -7.96 24.79 -2.98
C LEU A 22 -9.20 23.92 -2.79
N SER A 23 -9.67 23.28 -3.87
CA SER A 23 -10.56 22.14 -3.75
C SER A 23 -9.78 21.04 -3.06
N GLU A 24 -9.90 21.02 -1.74
CA GLU A 24 -9.40 19.99 -0.84
C GLU A 24 -9.99 18.66 -1.33
N GLN A 25 -9.22 17.93 -2.13
CA GLN A 25 -9.61 16.60 -2.59
C GLN A 25 -9.55 15.69 -1.36
N VAL A 26 -10.67 15.57 -0.68
CA VAL A 26 -10.89 14.58 0.35
C VAL A 26 -10.91 13.22 -0.34
N VAL A 27 -9.78 12.51 -0.30
CA VAL A 27 -9.74 11.10 -0.69
C VAL A 27 -10.54 10.34 0.37
N GLN A 28 -11.79 9.99 0.03
CA GLN A 28 -12.59 9.11 0.86
C GLN A 28 -12.04 7.69 0.73
N LEU A 29 -11.23 7.28 1.70
CA LEU A 29 -10.78 5.90 1.81
C LEU A 29 -11.92 5.07 2.36
N GLU A 30 -12.49 4.21 1.51
CA GLU A 30 -13.43 3.16 1.89
C GLU A 30 -12.64 1.98 2.50
N PRO A 31 -12.68 1.75 3.83
CA PRO A 31 -11.79 0.80 4.49
C PRO A 31 -11.98 -0.64 3.99
N TYR A 32 -13.20 -1.01 3.61
CA TYR A 32 -13.48 -2.34 3.06
C TYR A 32 -12.86 -2.53 1.68
N ARG A 33 -12.78 -1.47 0.87
CA ARG A 33 -12.10 -1.49 -0.41
C ARG A 33 -10.60 -1.65 -0.22
N VAL A 34 -10.03 -0.86 0.70
CA VAL A 34 -8.61 -0.97 1.05
C VAL A 34 -8.28 -2.38 1.52
N LEU A 35 -9.04 -2.95 2.46
CA LEU A 35 -8.82 -4.31 2.95
C LEU A 35 -8.93 -5.38 1.86
N ARG A 36 -9.86 -5.23 0.92
CA ARG A 36 -10.06 -6.17 -0.19
C ARG A 36 -8.91 -6.11 -1.19
N ASP A 37 -8.50 -4.90 -1.57
CA ASP A 37 -7.54 -4.69 -2.65
C ASP A 37 -6.08 -4.88 -2.15
N PHE A 38 -5.84 -4.70 -0.85
CA PHE A 38 -4.51 -4.78 -0.22
C PHE A 38 -3.80 -6.13 -0.41
N ALA A 39 -4.56 -7.23 -0.44
CA ALA A 39 -3.97 -8.55 -0.60
C ALA A 39 -3.29 -8.72 -1.98
N GLY A 40 -3.91 -8.17 -3.03
CA GLY A 40 -3.34 -8.13 -4.38
C GLY A 40 -2.15 -7.17 -4.49
N GLN A 41 -2.24 -6.00 -3.84
CA GLN A 41 -1.11 -5.05 -3.77
C GLN A 41 0.11 -5.66 -3.09
N TRP A 42 -0.10 -6.39 -1.99
CA TRP A 42 0.97 -7.09 -1.29
C TRP A 42 1.59 -8.19 -2.15
N GLN A 43 0.78 -8.98 -2.84
CA GLN A 43 1.26 -9.99 -3.77
C GLN A 43 2.10 -9.36 -4.89
N ALA A 44 1.62 -8.29 -5.51
CA ALA A 44 2.36 -7.58 -6.56
C ALA A 44 3.71 -7.05 -6.05
N TYR A 45 3.75 -6.49 -4.84
CA TYR A 45 4.98 -6.08 -4.18
C TYR A 45 5.95 -7.27 -4.01
N LEU A 46 5.47 -8.43 -3.55
CA LEU A 46 6.33 -9.60 -3.37
C LEU A 46 6.94 -10.07 -4.69
N HIS A 47 6.13 -10.17 -5.75
CA HIS A 47 6.61 -10.58 -7.07
C HIS A 47 7.55 -9.56 -7.73
N ALA A 48 7.43 -8.27 -7.40
CA ALA A 48 8.30 -7.23 -7.94
C ALA A 48 9.68 -7.18 -7.25
N HIS A 49 9.77 -7.69 -6.01
CA HIS A 49 10.95 -7.50 -5.16
C HIS A 49 11.69 -8.77 -4.75
N PHE A 50 11.10 -9.94 -4.98
CA PHE A 50 11.68 -11.21 -4.62
C PHE A 50 11.54 -12.18 -5.79
N ASP A 51 12.57 -12.98 -6.04
CA ASP A 51 12.56 -13.97 -7.12
C ASP A 51 11.78 -15.23 -6.72
N CYS A 52 11.79 -15.57 -5.42
CA CYS A 52 11.09 -16.74 -4.91
C CYS A 52 10.53 -16.56 -3.49
N ILE A 53 9.65 -17.49 -3.12
CA ILE A 53 8.98 -17.54 -1.81
C ILE A 53 10.00 -17.61 -0.66
N ASN A 54 11.12 -18.31 -0.84
CA ASN A 54 12.14 -18.46 0.20
C ASN A 54 12.84 -17.13 0.49
N ASP A 55 13.12 -16.32 -0.53
CA ASP A 55 13.75 -15.01 -0.33
C ASP A 55 12.84 -14.07 0.45
N ALA A 56 11.55 -14.06 0.13
CA ALA A 56 10.55 -13.35 0.91
C ALA A 56 10.47 -13.88 2.35
N ALA A 57 10.46 -15.19 2.56
CA ALA A 57 10.42 -15.78 3.90
C ALA A 57 11.61 -15.35 4.76
N LEU A 58 12.82 -15.35 4.19
CA LEU A 58 14.04 -14.91 4.85
C LEU A 58 14.02 -13.41 5.15
N ALA A 59 13.65 -12.58 4.17
CA ALA A 59 13.61 -11.12 4.33
C ALA A 59 12.64 -10.67 5.42
N PHE A 60 11.50 -11.36 5.55
CA PHE A 60 10.48 -11.05 6.56
C PHE A 60 10.62 -11.84 7.87
N GLY A 61 11.57 -12.78 7.95
CA GLY A 61 11.77 -13.63 9.13
C GLY A 61 10.55 -14.49 9.47
N VAL A 62 9.85 -14.99 8.44
CA VAL A 62 8.64 -15.82 8.60
C VAL A 62 8.86 -17.23 8.07
N THR A 63 7.92 -18.13 8.37
CA THR A 63 7.94 -19.47 7.79
C THR A 63 7.63 -19.44 6.29
N GLU A 64 8.20 -20.37 5.53
CA GLU A 64 7.89 -20.52 4.09
C GLU A 64 6.38 -20.68 3.86
N ARG A 65 5.67 -21.39 4.74
CA ARG A 65 4.21 -21.52 4.66
C ARG A 65 3.50 -20.16 4.75
N ALA A 66 3.96 -19.26 5.60
CA ALA A 66 3.39 -17.91 5.70
C ALA A 66 3.69 -17.09 4.45
N ALA A 67 4.96 -17.12 3.99
CA ALA A 67 5.37 -16.44 2.76
C ALA A 67 4.61 -16.95 1.54
N ARG A 68 4.39 -18.26 1.42
CA ARG A 68 3.61 -18.89 0.34
C ARG A 68 2.17 -18.38 0.32
N ARG A 69 1.52 -18.32 1.48
CA ARG A 69 0.16 -17.74 1.56
C ARG A 69 0.13 -16.30 1.05
N TRP A 70 1.17 -15.52 1.37
CA TRP A 70 1.26 -14.15 0.88
C TRP A 70 1.50 -14.07 -0.63
N TRP A 71 2.37 -14.93 -1.12
CA TRP A 71 2.66 -15.10 -2.54
C TRP A 71 1.42 -15.48 -3.35
N ASP A 72 0.52 -16.27 -2.77
CA ASP A 72 -0.73 -16.72 -3.40
C ASP A 72 -1.88 -15.71 -3.21
N GLY A 73 -1.62 -14.54 -2.63
CA GLY A 73 -2.61 -13.46 -2.52
C GLY A 73 -3.26 -13.28 -1.14
N ALA A 74 -2.68 -13.82 -0.06
CA ALA A 74 -3.07 -13.43 1.29
C ALA A 74 -2.33 -12.17 1.77
N GLY A 75 -3.04 -11.26 2.43
CA GLY A 75 -2.40 -10.09 3.03
C GLY A 75 -1.56 -10.44 4.29
N PRO A 76 -0.51 -9.66 4.57
CA PRO A 76 0.26 -9.76 5.80
C PRO A 76 -0.48 -9.05 6.95
N ARG A 77 0.10 -9.15 8.15
CA ARG A 77 -0.27 -8.27 9.28
C ARG A 77 0.52 -6.95 9.21
N GLY A 78 -0.03 -5.89 9.79
CA GLY A 78 0.50 -4.52 9.69
C GLY A 78 1.99 -4.35 10.02
N ALA A 79 2.55 -5.13 10.95
CA ALA A 79 3.98 -5.06 11.28
C ALA A 79 4.90 -5.38 10.08
N PHE A 80 4.51 -6.33 9.22
CA PHE A 80 5.30 -6.71 8.04
C PHE A 80 5.21 -5.67 6.93
N VAL A 81 4.13 -4.90 6.88
CA VAL A 81 4.02 -3.73 5.99
C VAL A 81 5.09 -2.70 6.35
N ALA A 82 5.26 -2.43 7.64
CA ALA A 82 6.31 -1.54 8.13
C ALA A 82 7.73 -2.10 7.88
N ILE A 83 7.90 -3.42 7.76
CA ILE A 83 9.17 -4.02 7.35
C ILE A 83 9.39 -3.82 5.84
N ALA A 84 8.38 -4.07 5.01
CA ALA A 84 8.46 -3.85 3.57
C ALA A 84 8.85 -2.40 3.21
N LEU A 85 8.24 -1.42 3.89
CA LEU A 85 8.56 0.00 3.72
C LEU A 85 10.00 0.36 4.15
N ARG A 86 10.64 -0.45 5.02
CA ARG A 86 12.04 -0.26 5.41
C ARG A 86 13.00 -0.97 4.47
N LEU A 87 12.62 -2.13 3.94
CA LEU A 87 13.42 -2.90 2.98
C LEU A 87 13.52 -2.17 1.64
N HIS A 88 12.41 -1.61 1.18
CA HIS A 88 12.32 -0.95 -0.12
C HIS A 88 11.64 0.43 0.03
N PRO A 89 12.32 1.43 0.62
CA PRO A 89 11.70 2.71 0.95
C PRO A 89 11.20 3.49 -0.26
N GLU A 90 11.86 3.35 -1.41
CA GLU A 90 11.52 4.09 -2.63
C GLU A 90 10.37 3.46 -3.42
N SER A 91 10.24 2.13 -3.40
CA SER A 91 9.29 1.41 -4.27
C SER A 91 8.10 0.80 -3.51
N ALA A 92 8.28 0.33 -2.28
CA ALA A 92 7.19 -0.28 -1.50
C ALA A 92 5.98 0.65 -1.32
N PRO A 93 6.14 1.98 -1.07
CA PRO A 93 4.99 2.88 -1.00
C PRO A 93 4.10 2.87 -2.25
N ALA A 94 4.68 2.72 -3.44
CA ALA A 94 3.94 2.72 -4.70
C ALA A 94 3.02 1.50 -4.84
N PHE A 95 3.36 0.37 -4.23
CA PHE A 95 2.49 -0.81 -4.19
C PHE A 95 1.50 -0.75 -3.02
N LEU A 96 1.98 -0.39 -1.83
CA LEU A 96 1.29 -0.67 -0.57
C LEU A 96 0.44 0.50 -0.06
N LEU A 97 0.72 1.72 -0.53
CA LEU A 97 0.06 2.95 -0.08
C LEU A 97 -0.65 3.68 -1.23
N ALA A 98 -0.57 3.17 -2.46
CA ALA A 98 -1.29 3.75 -3.58
C ALA A 98 -2.80 3.52 -3.42
N ASP A 99 -3.58 4.60 -3.53
CA ASP A 99 -5.05 4.56 -3.63
C ASP A 99 -5.52 4.11 -5.04
N VAL A 100 -4.57 3.74 -5.90
CA VAL A 100 -4.83 3.37 -7.28
C VAL A 100 -5.23 1.89 -7.32
N PRO A 101 -6.37 1.55 -7.96
CA PRO A 101 -6.76 0.15 -8.13
C PRO A 101 -5.64 -0.63 -8.81
N ALA A 102 -5.34 -1.83 -8.32
CA ALA A 102 -4.29 -2.72 -8.85
C ALA A 102 -4.37 -2.97 -10.37
N GLN A 103 -5.49 -2.62 -11.00
CA GLN A 103 -5.79 -2.76 -12.42
C GLN A 103 -5.18 -1.64 -13.30
N ALA A 104 -4.65 -0.56 -12.72
CA ALA A 104 -4.14 0.60 -13.45
C ALA A 104 -2.60 0.70 -13.51
N VAL A 105 -1.87 -0.26 -12.92
CA VAL A 105 -0.39 -0.29 -12.93
C VAL A 105 0.16 -1.14 -14.09
N ALA A 106 -0.72 -1.75 -14.90
CA ALA A 106 -0.37 -2.64 -16.02
C ALA A 106 -0.61 -2.03 -17.42
N ALA A 107 -0.43 -0.72 -17.58
CA ALA A 107 -0.54 -0.02 -18.88
C ALA A 107 0.77 0.67 -19.24
#